data_AF-A0A2E3H2L6-F1
#
_entry.id   AF-A0A2E3H2L6-F1
#
_cell.length_a   1.000
_cell.length_b   1.000
_cell.length_c   1.000
_cell.angle_alpha   90.00
_cell.angle_beta   90.00
_cell.angle_gamma   90.00
#
_symmetry.space_group_name_H-M   'P 1'
#
loop_
_entity.id
_entity.type
_entity.pdbx_description
1 polymer ?
#
loop_
_entity_poly.entity_id
_entity_poly.type
_entity_poly.pdbx_seq_one_letter_code
_entity_poly.pdbx_strand_id
1 'polypeptide(L)' 'MTKLIVFGFSYDGLKKLGIHYDYEDLVDLEERGLFPKQVEPRVWIAQEVLQWLLINIDRLPPKPD' A
#
# COMPACT_ATOMS: atom_id res chain seq x y z
N MET A 1 10.97 -26.48 6.83
CA MET A 1 9.98 -25.40 6.93
C MET A 1 10.13 -24.53 5.70
N THR A 2 9.16 -24.56 4.79
CA THR A 2 9.18 -23.72 3.58
C THR A 2 8.97 -22.27 4.02
N LYS A 3 9.97 -21.41 3.80
CA LYS A 3 9.85 -19.97 4.06
C LYS A 3 8.71 -19.46 3.18
N LEU A 4 7.65 -18.93 3.78
CA LEU A 4 6.61 -18.22 3.03
C LEU A 4 7.31 -17.04 2.34
N ILE A 5 7.43 -17.09 1.03
CA ILE A 5 7.88 -15.93 0.25
C ILE A 5 6.70 -14.97 0.26
N VAL A 6 6.72 -14.01 1.20
CA VAL A 6 5.77 -12.92 1.20
C VAL A 6 6.17 -11.99 0.06
N PHE A 7 5.40 -12.03 -1.03
CA PHE A 7 5.52 -11.05 -2.09
C PHE A 7 4.95 -9.73 -1.60
N GLY A 8 5.82 -8.77 -1.34
CA GLY A 8 5.45 -7.43 -0.89
C GLY A 8 5.73 -6.35 -1.92
N PHE A 9 4.97 -5.27 -1.87
CA PHE A 9 5.33 -4.03 -2.55
C PHE A 9 6.14 -3.16 -1.59
N SER A 10 7.32 -2.75 -2.03
CA SER A 10 8.02 -1.65 -1.40
C SER A 10 7.32 -0.33 -1.72
N TYR A 11 7.61 0.73 -0.95
CA TYR A 11 7.15 2.08 -1.25
C TYR A 11 7.47 2.52 -2.69
N ASP A 12 8.69 2.26 -3.19
CA ASP A 12 9.04 2.52 -4.59
C ASP A 12 8.22 1.67 -5.57
N GLY A 13 7.87 0.44 -5.19
CA GLY A 13 6.97 -0.43 -5.93
C GLY A 13 5.56 0.16 -6.04
N LEU A 14 5.03 0.74 -4.94
CA LEU A 14 3.73 1.43 -4.94
C LEU A 14 3.72 2.62 -5.89
N LYS A 15 4.78 3.44 -5.92
CA LYS A 15 4.90 4.56 -6.87
C LYS A 15 4.84 4.09 -8.33
N LYS A 16 5.45 2.94 -8.66
CA LYS A 16 5.39 2.35 -10.01
C LYS A 16 4.01 1.81 -10.38
N LEU A 17 3.18 1.49 -9.39
CA LEU A 17 1.77 1.09 -9.58
C LEU A 17 0.82 2.30 -9.72
N GLY A 18 1.33 3.53 -9.69
CA GLY A 18 0.52 4.75 -9.77
C GLY A 18 -0.03 5.23 -8.41
N ILE A 19 0.40 4.64 -7.30
CA ILE A 19 0.07 5.11 -5.95
C ILE A 19 1.05 6.23 -5.60
N HIS A 20 0.63 7.49 -5.71
CA HIS A 20 1.53 8.64 -5.57
C HIS A 20 1.54 9.33 -4.20
N TYR A 21 0.91 8.74 -3.18
CA TYR A 21 0.94 9.19 -1.78
C TYR A 21 2.35 9.33 -1.22
N ASP A 22 2.58 10.34 -0.39
CA ASP A 22 3.81 10.38 0.39
C ASP A 22 3.81 9.28 1.45
N TYR A 23 5.00 8.95 1.93
CA TYR A 23 5.14 7.83 2.86
C TYR A 23 4.37 8.11 4.16
N GLU A 24 4.42 9.34 4.68
CA GLU A 24 3.66 9.72 5.87
C GLU A 24 2.14 9.58 5.66
N ASP A 25 1.63 9.92 4.47
CA ASP A 25 0.19 9.76 4.18
C ASP A 25 -0.23 8.29 4.19
N LEU A 26 0.60 7.40 3.65
CA LEU A 26 0.32 5.96 3.67
C LEU A 26 0.31 5.42 5.10
N VAL A 27 1.18 5.96 5.98
CA VAL A 27 1.18 5.61 7.40
C VAL A 27 -0.07 6.12 8.11
N ASP A 28 -0.49 7.37 7.88
CA ASP A 28 -1.76 7.89 8.44
C ASP A 28 -2.96 7.05 7.99
N LEU A 29 -3.02 6.70 6.70
CA LEU A 29 -4.07 5.84 6.18
C LEU A 29 -4.02 4.44 6.82
N GLU A 30 -2.84 3.88 7.03
CA GLU A 30 -2.67 2.59 7.72
C GLU A 30 -3.17 2.65 9.18
N GLU A 31 -2.79 3.69 9.94
CA GLU A 31 -3.23 3.90 11.34
C GLU A 31 -4.75 4.04 11.45
N ARG A 32 -5.37 4.65 10.44
CA ARG A 32 -6.83 4.81 10.33
C ARG A 32 -7.55 3.57 9.82
N GLY A 33 -6.81 2.50 9.49
CA GLY A 33 -7.36 1.27 8.91
C GLY A 33 -7.88 1.42 7.49
N LEU A 34 -7.42 2.47 6.79
CA LEU A 34 -7.80 2.83 5.42
C LEU A 34 -6.75 2.39 4.39
N PHE A 35 -5.61 1.85 4.80
CA PHE A 35 -4.59 1.26 3.94
C PHE A 35 -4.06 -0.05 4.57
N PRO A 36 -3.54 -1.01 3.78
CA PRO A 36 -2.96 -2.24 4.30
C PRO A 36 -1.85 -2.00 5.32
N LYS A 37 -1.63 -2.97 6.20
CA LYS A 37 -0.58 -2.89 7.22
C LYS A 37 0.79 -3.24 6.66
N GLN A 38 1.81 -2.57 7.18
CA GLN A 38 3.19 -2.91 6.89
C GLN A 38 3.54 -4.25 7.55
N VAL A 39 4.16 -5.14 6.76
CA VAL A 39 4.80 -6.36 7.30
C VAL A 39 6.25 -6.09 7.71
N GLU A 40 6.88 -5.14 7.02
CA GLU A 40 8.18 -4.56 7.35
C GLU A 40 8.11 -3.07 7.02
N PRO A 41 8.98 -2.22 7.60
CA PRO A 41 9.00 -0.80 7.27
C PRO A 41 9.08 -0.57 5.76
N ARG A 42 8.12 0.19 5.22
CA ARG A 42 7.96 0.51 3.79
C ARG A 42 7.64 -0.69 2.89
N VAL A 43 7.15 -1.80 3.46
CA VAL A 43 6.77 -3.01 2.73
C VAL A 43 5.39 -3.48 3.15
N TRP A 44 4.51 -3.61 2.17
CA TRP A 44 3.14 -4.09 2.34
C TRP A 44 2.92 -5.40 1.59
N ILE A 45 1.99 -6.23 2.07
CA ILE A 45 1.61 -7.47 1.37
C ILE A 45 0.98 -7.11 0.02
N ALA A 46 1.53 -7.65 -1.07
CA ALA A 46 1.08 -7.31 -2.41
C ALA A 46 -0.40 -7.60 -2.64
N GLN A 47 -0.89 -8.73 -2.11
CA GLN A 47 -2.31 -9.10 -2.21
C GLN A 47 -3.23 -8.07 -1.55
N GLU A 48 -2.88 -7.56 -0.36
CA GLU A 48 -3.69 -6.59 0.36
C GLU A 48 -3.70 -5.23 -0.35
N VAL A 49 -2.55 -4.80 -0.88
CA VAL A 49 -2.45 -3.59 -1.71
C VAL A 49 -3.31 -3.69 -2.96
N LEU A 50 -3.27 -4.82 -3.66
CA LEU A 50 -4.10 -5.04 -4.86
C LEU A 50 -5.60 -5.05 -4.53
N GLN A 51 -6.00 -5.69 -3.42
CA GLN A 51 -7.40 -5.65 -2.98
C GLN A 51 -7.84 -4.23 -2.62
N TRP A 52 -6.99 -3.49 -1.91
CA TRP A 52 -7.24 -2.08 -1.60
C TRP A 52 -7.40 -1.24 -2.88
N LEU A 53 -6.55 -1.45 -3.88
CA LEU A 53 -6.65 -0.77 -5.18
C LEU A 53 -7.95 -1.10 -5.91
N LEU A 54 -8.38 -2.35 -5.91
CA LEU A 54 -9.63 -2.77 -6.56
C LEU A 54 -10.86 -2.13 -5.90
N ILE A 55 -10.88 -2.04 -4.57
CA ILE A 55 -11.98 -1.41 -3.82
C ILE A 55 -12.01 0.11 -4.04
N ASN A 56 -10.83 0.73 -4.22
CA ASN A 56 -10.69 2.18 -4.34
C ASN A 56 -10.42 2.64 -5.79
N ILE A 57 -10.70 1.81 -6.80
CA ILE A 57 -10.34 2.09 -8.20
C ILE A 57 -10.96 3.39 -8.73
N ASP A 58 -12.20 3.70 -8.31
CA ASP A 58 -12.93 4.92 -8.66
C ASP A 58 -12.57 6.12 -7.77
N ARG A 59 -11.80 5.88 -6.70
CA ARG A 59 -11.61 6.79 -5.58
C ARG A 59 -10.17 7.06 -5.23
N LEU A 60 -9.19 6.49 -5.95
CA LEU A 60 -7.75 6.75 -5.74
C LEU A 60 -7.59 8.25 -5.51
N PRO A 61 -7.39 8.69 -4.25
CA PRO A 61 -7.75 10.07 -3.98
C PRO A 61 -6.81 10.97 -4.78
N PRO A 62 -7.35 11.99 -5.47
CA PRO A 62 -6.49 13.01 -6.04
C PRO A 62 -5.64 13.54 -4.89
N LYS A 63 -4.33 13.68 -5.14
CA LYS A 63 -3.44 14.31 -4.17
C LYS A 63 -4.11 15.60 -3.68
N PRO A 64 -4.23 15.82 -2.36
CA PRO A 64 -4.52 17.17 -1.90
C PRO A 64 -3.39 18.07 -2.44
N ASP A 65 -3.77 19.15 -3.12
CA ASP A 65 -2.84 20.22 -3.54
C ASP A 65 -2.04 20.76 -2.34
#